data_AF-A0A7J3ZKJ4-F1
#
_entry.id   AF-A0A7J3ZKJ4-F1
#
_cell.length_a   1.000
_cell.length_b   1.000
_cell.length_c   1.000
_cell.angle_alpha   90.00
_cell.angle_beta   90.00
_cell.angle_gamma   90.00
#
_symmetry.space_group_name_H-M   'P 1'
#
loop_
_entity.id
_entity.type
_entity.pdbx_description
1 polymer ?
#
loop_
_entity_poly.entity_id
_entity_poly.type
_entity_poly.pdbx_seq_one_letter_code
_entity_poly.pdbx_strand_id
1 'polypeptide(L)'
;MSNEIQSLSDLEIEVLKLVRDSGNRGVTLLSLQKSLGIDSRRLSRAVSKLVKKGLVKREPIVVDGRKTYRILHSYSLEDLAVSLDLVSRVPCFVCKYLQECSPGGRVSPTTCSLLERWLDELSLSDKA
;
A
#
# COMPACT_ATOMS: atom_id res chain seq x y z
N MET A 1 -9.29 -5.04 -1.16
CA MET A 1 -7.94 -4.84 -0.58
C MET A 1 -7.86 -5.34 0.86
N SER A 2 -8.48 -6.50 1.17
CA SER A 2 -8.69 -6.96 2.55
C SER A 2 -8.07 -8.34 2.84
N ASN A 3 -7.32 -8.93 1.89
CA ASN A 3 -6.91 -10.34 1.96
C ASN A 3 -5.41 -10.62 2.13
N GLU A 4 -4.53 -9.61 2.20
CA GLU A 4 -3.08 -9.88 2.39
C GLU A 4 -2.60 -9.72 3.84
N ILE A 5 -3.40 -9.09 4.71
CA ILE A 5 -3.06 -8.91 6.13
C ILE A 5 -3.20 -10.22 6.93
N GLN A 6 -3.91 -11.23 6.41
CA GLN A 6 -4.21 -12.48 7.12
C GLN A 6 -3.02 -13.47 7.30
N SER A 7 -1.79 -13.12 6.88
CA SER A 7 -0.61 -14.02 7.04
C SER A 7 0.63 -13.39 7.70
N LEU A 8 0.50 -12.19 8.30
CA LEU A 8 1.62 -11.53 8.99
C LEU A 8 1.69 -11.95 10.45
N SER A 9 2.90 -12.23 10.95
CA SER A 9 3.12 -12.36 12.40
C SER A 9 3.10 -11.00 13.09
N ASP A 10 2.86 -10.95 14.40
CA ASP A 10 2.86 -9.71 15.19
C ASP A 10 4.14 -8.89 14.99
N LEU A 11 5.29 -9.56 14.97
CA LEU A 11 6.58 -8.93 14.70
C LEU A 11 6.65 -8.32 13.29
N GLU A 12 6.11 -9.00 12.28
CA GLU A 12 6.09 -8.48 10.91
C GLU A 12 5.18 -7.24 10.80
N ILE A 13 4.05 -7.24 11.51
CA ILE A 13 3.14 -6.08 11.59
C ILE A 13 3.85 -4.90 12.25
N GLU A 14 4.54 -5.13 13.36
CA GLU A 14 5.22 -4.08 14.11
C GLU A 14 6.41 -3.49 13.33
N VAL A 15 7.21 -4.34 12.69
CA VAL A 15 8.27 -3.90 11.77
C VAL A 15 7.68 -3.06 10.63
N LEU A 16 6.59 -3.51 10.01
CA LEU A 16 5.97 -2.81 8.89
C LEU A 16 5.44 -1.42 9.30
N LYS A 17 4.87 -1.30 10.51
CA LYS A 17 4.45 0.00 11.08
C LYS A 17 5.64 0.96 11.22
N LEU A 18 6.72 0.53 11.88
CA LEU A 18 7.90 1.38 12.06
C LEU A 18 8.55 1.80 10.73
N VAL A 19 8.59 0.89 9.76
CA VAL A 19 9.09 1.18 8.41
C VAL A 19 8.18 2.21 7.71
N ARG A 20 6.85 2.10 7.85
CA ARG A 20 5.89 3.06 7.28
C ARG A 20 6.05 4.45 7.91
N ASP A 21 6.17 4.54 9.23
CA ASP A 21 6.29 5.80 9.96
C ASP A 21 7.59 6.55 9.61
N SER A 22 8.60 5.83 9.12
CA SER A 22 9.85 6.43 8.64
C SER A 22 9.76 7.11 7.27
N GLY A 23 8.68 6.87 6.54
CA GLY A 23 8.46 7.40 5.18
C GLY A 23 9.62 7.09 4.24
N ASN A 24 9.92 8.03 3.34
CA ASN A 24 10.98 7.88 2.33
C ASN A 24 12.41 7.92 2.88
N ARG A 25 12.59 8.31 4.14
CA ARG A 25 13.91 8.24 4.77
C ARG A 25 14.31 6.78 4.97
N GLY A 26 13.33 5.93 5.26
CA GLY A 26 13.54 4.53 5.59
C GLY A 26 14.25 4.36 6.94
N VAL A 27 14.49 3.11 7.31
CA VAL A 27 15.14 2.74 8.57
C VAL A 27 16.20 1.67 8.36
N THR A 28 17.28 1.73 9.14
CA THR A 28 18.29 0.67 9.15
C THR A 28 17.85 -0.48 10.06
N LEU A 29 18.40 -1.67 9.81
CA LEU A 29 18.15 -2.85 10.66
C LEU A 29 18.57 -2.58 12.12
N LEU A 30 19.66 -1.84 12.34
CA LEU A 30 20.13 -1.47 13.66
C LEU A 30 19.15 -0.52 14.38
N SER A 31 18.56 0.44 13.66
CA SER A 31 17.55 1.34 14.22
C SER A 31 16.30 0.56 14.64
N LEU A 32 15.78 -0.30 13.75
CA LEU A 32 14.65 -1.19 14.06
C LEU A 32 14.93 -2.09 15.25
N GLN A 33 16.16 -2.63 15.35
CA GLN A 33 16.56 -3.48 16.48
C GLN A 33 16.49 -2.73 17.81
N LYS A 34 16.99 -1.49 17.84
CA LYS A 34 16.95 -0.63 19.03
C LYS A 34 15.51 -0.29 19.42
N SER A 35 14.67 0.05 18.44
CA SER A 35 13.26 0.40 18.70
C SER A 35 12.42 -0.78 19.18
N LEU A 36 12.67 -1.99 18.67
CA LEU A 36 11.89 -3.19 18.99
C LEU A 36 12.47 -4.00 20.17
N GLY A 37 13.72 -3.76 20.58
CA GLY A 37 14.35 -4.47 21.69
C GLY A 37 14.57 -5.97 21.45
N ILE A 38 14.73 -6.41 20.20
CA ILE A 38 14.84 -7.83 19.84
C ILE A 38 16.23 -8.23 19.28
N ASP A 39 16.52 -9.53 19.21
CA ASP A 39 17.73 -10.04 18.54
C ASP A 39 17.70 -9.75 17.02
N SER A 40 18.83 -9.29 16.51
CA SER A 40 19.16 -9.13 15.10
C SER A 40 18.76 -10.31 14.21
N ARG A 41 18.89 -11.57 14.68
CA ARG A 41 18.51 -12.74 13.88
C ARG A 41 17.01 -12.84 13.68
N ARG A 42 16.21 -12.60 14.73
CA ARG A 42 14.74 -12.57 14.63
C ARG A 42 14.30 -11.43 13.73
N LEU A 43 14.85 -10.24 13.93
CA LEU A 43 14.54 -9.07 13.12
C LEU A 43 14.90 -9.27 11.63
N SER A 44 16.12 -9.74 11.35
CA SER A 44 16.59 -9.98 9.98
C SER A 44 15.71 -11.00 9.24
N ARG A 45 15.27 -12.06 9.92
CA ARG A 45 14.30 -13.03 9.37
C ARG A 45 12.96 -12.37 9.06
N ALA A 46 12.41 -11.57 9.98
CA ALA A 46 11.14 -10.87 9.77
C ALA A 46 11.22 -9.91 8.58
N VAL A 47 12.26 -9.07 8.51
CA VAL A 47 12.48 -8.17 7.37
C VAL A 47 12.62 -8.95 6.06
N SER A 48 13.36 -10.07 6.05
CA SER A 48 13.54 -10.85 4.82
C SER A 48 12.24 -11.49 4.34
N LYS A 49 11.36 -11.92 5.25
CA LYS A 49 10.00 -12.36 4.91
C LYS A 49 9.16 -11.22 4.33
N LEU A 50 9.22 -10.03 4.93
CA LEU A 50 8.52 -8.85 4.41
C LEU A 50 9.01 -8.44 3.01
N VAL A 51 10.32 -8.55 2.74
CA VAL A 51 10.89 -8.34 1.40
C VAL A 51 10.34 -9.39 0.42
N LYS A 52 10.32 -10.67 0.81
CA LYS A 52 9.77 -11.75 -0.03
C LYS A 52 8.27 -11.57 -0.31
N LYS A 53 7.53 -11.02 0.66
CA LYS A 53 6.11 -10.65 0.53
C LYS A 53 5.90 -9.35 -0.27
N GLY A 54 6.96 -8.65 -0.67
CA GLY A 54 6.86 -7.40 -1.43
C GLY A 54 6.36 -6.20 -0.62
N LEU A 55 6.31 -6.28 0.71
CA LEU A 55 5.78 -5.22 1.58
C LEU A 55 6.84 -4.17 1.96
N VAL A 56 8.11 -4.55 1.92
CA VAL A 56 9.24 -3.63 2.12
C VAL A 56 10.32 -3.89 1.07
N LYS A 57 11.10 -2.86 0.75
CA LYS A 57 12.28 -2.94 -0.12
C LYS A 57 13.55 -2.55 0.61
N ARG A 58 14.70 -3.04 0.14
CA ARG A 58 16.03 -2.69 0.65
C ARG A 58 16.76 -1.86 -0.38
N GLU A 59 17.26 -0.71 0.04
CA GLU A 59 18.11 0.15 -0.80
C GLU A 59 19.50 0.28 -0.19
N PRO A 60 20.57 0.09 -0.98
CA PRO A 60 21.93 0.21 -0.50
C PRO A 60 22.23 1.67 -0.12
N ILE A 61 22.82 1.87 1.05
CA ILE A 61 23.29 3.17 1.54
C ILE A 61 24.68 3.02 2.16
N VAL A 62 25.38 4.14 2.37
CA VAL A 62 26.65 4.19 3.10
C VAL A 62 26.42 4.93 4.41
N VAL A 63 26.74 4.28 5.52
CA VAL A 63 26.71 4.87 6.87
C VAL A 63 28.11 4.73 7.43
N ASP A 64 28.74 5.84 7.82
CA ASP A 64 30.09 5.89 8.37
C ASP A 64 31.14 5.14 7.52
N GLY A 65 31.06 5.32 6.19
CA GLY A 65 31.96 4.66 5.23
C GLY A 65 31.69 3.16 5.00
N ARG A 66 30.68 2.58 5.68
CA ARG A 66 30.30 1.17 5.54
C ARG A 66 29.04 1.03 4.70
N LYS A 67 29.08 0.14 3.70
CA LYS A 67 27.89 -0.23 2.91
C LYS A 67 26.90 -0.98 3.81
N THR A 68 25.66 -0.52 3.81
CA THR A 68 24.53 -1.12 4.51
C THR A 68 23.25 -0.93 3.70
N TYR A 69 22.10 -1.22 4.29
CA TYR A 69 20.81 -1.06 3.63
C TYR A 69 19.86 -0.23 4.50
N ARG A 70 19.10 0.65 3.85
CA ARG A 70 17.85 1.17 4.41
C ARG A 70 16.69 0.31 3.96
N ILE A 71 15.76 0.08 4.88
CA ILE A 71 14.51 -0.63 4.67
C ILE A 71 13.43 0.42 4.49
N LEU A 72 12.67 0.32 3.41
CA LEU A 72 11.60 1.22 3.04
C LEU A 72 10.32 0.43 2.84
N HIS A 73 9.17 1.06 3.09
CA HIS A 73 7.91 0.47 2.66
C HIS A 73 7.92 0.37 1.13
N SER A 74 7.37 -0.69 0.55
CA SER A 74 7.41 -0.88 -0.91
C SER A 74 6.62 0.19 -1.67
N TYR A 75 5.59 0.74 -1.02
CA TYR A 75 4.78 1.84 -1.51
C TYR A 75 4.91 3.04 -0.57
N SER A 76 5.23 4.21 -1.10
CA SER A 76 5.14 5.48 -0.41
C SER A 76 3.69 5.95 -0.33
N LEU A 77 3.35 6.82 0.64
CA LEU A 77 2.09 7.57 0.58
C LEU A 77 2.03 8.46 -0.68
N GLU A 78 3.17 8.86 -1.23
CA GLU A 78 3.22 9.54 -2.53
C GLU A 78 2.92 8.59 -3.69
N ASP A 79 3.23 7.29 -3.56
CA ASP A 79 2.80 6.28 -4.55
C ASP A 79 1.27 6.06 -4.48
N LEU A 80 0.68 6.35 -3.32
CA LEU A 80 -0.77 6.45 -3.10
C LEU A 80 -1.30 7.88 -3.30
N ALA A 81 -0.52 8.82 -3.85
CA ALA A 81 -1.04 10.13 -4.23
C ALA A 81 -2.00 9.96 -5.42
N VAL A 82 -3.21 9.49 -5.11
CA VAL A 82 -4.29 9.42 -6.07
C VAL A 82 -4.74 10.87 -6.29
N SER A 83 -4.67 11.31 -7.55
CA SER A 83 -5.19 12.62 -7.93
C SER A 83 -6.65 12.72 -7.50
N LEU A 84 -7.00 13.73 -6.71
CA LEU A 84 -8.39 13.98 -6.35
C LEU A 84 -9.25 14.25 -7.58
N ASP A 85 -8.66 14.80 -8.67
CA ASP A 85 -9.33 14.91 -9.97
C ASP A 85 -9.71 13.52 -10.51
N LEU A 86 -8.78 12.56 -10.47
CA LEU A 86 -9.04 11.19 -10.93
C LEU A 86 -10.14 10.51 -10.11
N VAL A 87 -10.13 10.68 -8.78
CA VAL A 87 -11.18 10.12 -7.91
C VAL A 87 -12.52 10.82 -8.10
N SER A 88 -12.53 12.14 -8.30
CA SER A 88 -13.74 12.94 -8.47
C SER A 88 -14.51 12.60 -9.76
N ARG A 89 -13.82 12.10 -10.79
CA ARG A 89 -14.43 11.66 -12.05
C ARG A 89 -15.15 10.31 -11.93
N VAL A 90 -14.88 9.53 -10.90
CA VAL A 90 -15.58 8.25 -10.68
C VAL A 90 -16.98 8.53 -10.13
N PRO A 91 -18.07 8.22 -10.86
CA PRO A 91 -19.43 8.59 -10.46
C PRO A 91 -19.84 7.96 -9.13
N CYS A 92 -19.28 6.80 -8.79
CA CYS A 92 -19.54 6.11 -7.53
C CYS A 92 -19.02 6.87 -6.30
N PHE A 93 -17.95 7.68 -6.43
CA PHE A 93 -17.33 8.36 -5.29
C PHE A 93 -18.24 9.42 -4.65
N VAL A 94 -19.14 10.01 -5.44
CA VAL A 94 -20.14 11.01 -5.01
C VAL A 94 -21.57 10.46 -5.05
N CYS A 95 -21.73 9.15 -5.24
CA CYS A 95 -23.04 8.53 -5.39
C CYS A 95 -23.77 8.44 -4.05
N LYS A 96 -24.91 9.13 -3.93
CA LYS A 96 -25.75 9.12 -2.72
C LYS A 96 -26.32 7.74 -2.37
N TYR A 97 -26.36 6.82 -3.33
CA TYR A 97 -26.87 5.45 -3.15
C TYR A 97 -25.76 4.41 -2.95
N LEU A 98 -24.50 4.83 -2.79
CA LEU A 98 -23.36 3.91 -2.71
C LEU A 98 -23.51 2.86 -1.61
N GLN A 99 -24.08 3.24 -0.46
CA GLN A 99 -24.26 2.35 0.70
C GLN A 99 -25.30 1.24 0.45
N GLU A 100 -26.21 1.44 -0.52
CA GLU A 100 -27.26 0.48 -0.88
C GLU A 100 -26.92 -0.27 -2.18
N CYS A 101 -25.83 0.11 -2.85
CA CYS A 101 -25.44 -0.42 -4.14
C CYS A 101 -24.82 -1.82 -3.98
N SER A 102 -25.46 -2.84 -4.53
CA SER A 102 -24.96 -4.22 -4.48
C SER A 102 -25.29 -4.98 -5.77
N PRO A 103 -24.45 -5.94 -6.21
CA PRO A 103 -24.72 -6.74 -7.39
C PRO A 103 -26.07 -7.46 -7.30
N GLY A 104 -26.96 -7.19 -8.27
CA GLY A 104 -28.32 -7.77 -8.31
C GLY A 104 -29.32 -7.15 -7.32
N GLY A 105 -28.91 -6.13 -6.55
CA GLY A 105 -29.79 -5.37 -5.67
C GLY A 105 -30.68 -4.38 -6.40
N ARG A 106 -31.55 -3.68 -5.65
CA ARG A 106 -32.42 -2.61 -6.20
C ARG A 106 -31.60 -1.49 -6.85
N VAL A 107 -30.53 -1.09 -6.17
CA VAL A 107 -29.47 -0.25 -6.74
C VAL A 107 -28.32 -1.21 -7.03
N SER A 108 -28.03 -1.45 -8.31
CA SER A 108 -27.02 -2.42 -8.73
C SER A 108 -25.97 -1.74 -9.61
N PRO A 109 -24.67 -2.03 -9.40
CA PRO A 109 -23.64 -1.55 -10.31
C PRO A 109 -23.78 -2.13 -11.72
N THR A 110 -24.37 -3.32 -11.86
CA THR A 110 -24.51 -4.02 -13.15
C THR A 110 -25.57 -3.40 -14.08
N THR A 111 -26.44 -2.55 -13.55
CA THR A 111 -27.52 -1.88 -14.30
C THR A 111 -27.45 -0.37 -14.13
N CYS A 112 -26.32 0.15 -13.65
CA CYS A 112 -26.14 1.57 -13.36
C CYS A 112 -25.72 2.34 -14.61
N SER A 113 -26.62 3.15 -15.16
CA SER A 113 -26.37 3.96 -16.35
C SER A 113 -25.27 5.02 -16.17
N LEU A 114 -25.10 5.55 -14.95
CA LEU A 114 -24.01 6.49 -14.64
C LEU A 114 -22.64 5.81 -14.72
N LEU A 115 -22.55 4.58 -14.22
CA LEU A 115 -21.32 3.80 -14.25
C LEU A 115 -21.01 3.33 -15.68
N GLU A 116 -22.03 2.87 -16.40
CA GLU A 116 -21.93 2.46 -17.80
C GLU A 116 -21.38 3.60 -18.67
N ARG A 117 -22.00 4.78 -18.62
CA ARG A 117 -21.53 5.95 -19.37
C ARG A 117 -20.08 6.32 -19.06
N TRP A 118 -19.71 6.30 -17.78
CA TRP A 118 -18.34 6.61 -17.38
C TRP A 118 -17.33 5.60 -17.92
N LEU A 119 -17.68 4.31 -17.94
CA LEU A 119 -16.85 3.26 -18.54
C LEU A 119 -16.72 3.44 -20.06
N ASP A 120 -17.78 3.84 -20.75
CA ASP A 120 -17.75 4.14 -22.18
C ASP A 120 -16.81 5.31 -22.49
N GLU A 121 -16.90 6.41 -21.71
CA GLU A 121 -16.04 7.58 -21.84
C GLU A 121 -14.55 7.22 -21.66
N LEU A 122 -14.23 6.33 -20.71
CA LEU A 122 -12.86 5.81 -20.54
C LEU A 122 -12.41 4.98 -21.75
N SER A 123 -13.28 4.10 -22.26
CA SER A 123 -12.94 3.22 -23.40
C SER A 123 -12.64 3.97 -24.70
N LEU A 124 -13.17 5.19 -24.83
CA LEU A 124 -12.91 6.09 -25.96
C LEU A 124 -11.61 6.87 -25.80
N SER A 125 -11.17 7.11 -24.57
CA SER A 125 -9.94 7.86 -24.28
C SER A 125 -8.64 7.07 -24.51
N ASP A 126 -8.69 5.74 -24.50
CA ASP A 126 -7.54 4.86 -24.75
C ASP A 126 -7.19 4.67 -26.24
N LYS A 127 -7.98 5.25 -27.16
CA LYS A 127 -7.82 5.09 -28.63
C LYS A 127 -7.26 6.34 -29.35
N ALA A 128 -6.86 7.37 -28.62
CA ALA A 128 -6.33 8.63 -29.15
C ALA A 128 -4.81 8.76 -28.96
#